data_AF-A0A2N5KTT9-F1
#
_entry.id   AF-A0A2N5KTT9-F1
#
_cell.length_a   1.000
_cell.length_b   1.000
_cell.length_c   1.000
_cell.angle_alpha   90.00
_cell.angle_beta   90.00
_cell.angle_gamma   90.00
#
_symmetry.space_group_name_H-M   'P 1'
#
loop_
_entity.id
_entity.type
_entity.pdbx_description
1 polymer ?
#
loop_
_entity_poly.entity_id
_entity_poly.type
_entity_poly.pdbx_seq_one_letter_code
_entity_poly.pdbx_strand_id
1 'polypeptide(L)' 'TPRLLATGRPCRLKDIDDGLRRAVARDNQALEIFRQIQVRSYMGVPVEAEHGRVGAIGFY' A
#
# COMPACT_ATOMS: atom_id res chain seq x y z
N THR A 1 4.60 -0.63 -0.44
CA THR A 1 5.06 0.64 0.19
C THR A 1 6.48 1.07 -0.18
N PRO A 2 7.52 0.20 -0.21
CA PRO A 2 8.92 0.64 -0.42
C PRO A 2 9.14 1.40 -1.73
N ARG A 3 8.53 0.95 -2.83
CA ARG A 3 8.66 1.61 -4.14
C ARG A 3 8.07 3.03 -4.14
N LEU A 4 7.01 3.29 -3.39
CA LEU A 4 6.38 4.62 -3.34
C LEU A 4 7.28 5.61 -2.59
N LEU A 5 7.83 5.18 -1.46
CA LEU A 5 8.78 5.96 -0.67
C LEU A 5 10.12 6.15 -1.38
N ALA A 6 10.54 5.23 -2.24
CA ALA A 6 11.76 5.37 -3.03
C ALA A 6 11.56 6.29 -4.25
N THR A 7 10.43 6.17 -4.96
CA THR A 7 10.22 6.85 -6.25
C THR A 7 9.57 8.23 -6.13
N GLY A 8 8.85 8.51 -5.04
CA GLY A 8 8.07 9.75 -4.92
C GLY A 8 6.92 9.88 -5.89
N ARG A 9 6.55 8.78 -6.54
CA ARG A 9 5.45 8.76 -7.49
C ARG A 9 4.24 8.10 -6.83
N PRO A 10 3.04 8.70 -6.98
CA PRO A 10 1.81 8.01 -6.63
C PRO A 10 1.74 6.64 -7.31
N CYS A 11 1.16 5.66 -6.63
CA CYS A 11 0.86 4.37 -7.23
C CYS A 11 -0.62 4.04 -7.06
N ARG A 12 -1.15 3.32 -8.04
CA ARG A 12 -2.52 2.81 -8.02
C ARG A 12 -2.50 1.34 -8.42
N LEU A 13 -3.13 0.53 -7.59
CA LEU A 13 -3.45 -0.87 -7.87
C LEU A 13 -4.96 -0.94 -8.01
N LYS A 14 -5.43 -1.23 -9.23
CA LYS A 14 -6.87 -1.23 -9.54
C LYS A 14 -7.57 -2.45 -8.97
N ASP A 15 -6.90 -3.60 -9.05
CA ASP A 15 -7.42 -4.88 -8.58
C ASP A 15 -6.40 -5.52 -7.64
N ILE A 16 -6.84 -5.77 -6.40
CA ILE A 16 -6.09 -6.52 -5.40
C ILE A 16 -6.70 -7.90 -5.31
N ASP A 17 -6.00 -8.88 -5.89
CA ASP A 17 -6.31 -10.29 -5.77
C ASP A 17 -5.66 -10.91 -4.52
N ASP A 18 -6.02 -12.16 -4.22
CA ASP A 18 -5.49 -12.89 -3.06
C ASP A 18 -3.99 -13.20 -3.20
N GLY A 19 -3.47 -13.30 -4.43
CA GLY A 19 -2.04 -13.48 -4.68
C GLY A 19 -1.24 -12.24 -4.24
N LEU A 20 -1.71 -11.06 -4.62
CA LEU A 20 -1.13 -9.80 -4.22
C LEU A 20 -1.26 -9.57 -2.71
N ARG A 21 -2.41 -9.91 -2.08
CA ARG A 21 -2.57 -9.85 -0.62
C ARG A 21 -1.51 -10.69 0.09
N ARG A 22 -1.29 -11.93 -0.36
CA ARG A 22 -0.22 -12.80 0.18
C ARG A 22 1.17 -12.19 -0.02
N ALA A 23 1.44 -11.61 -1.18
CA ALA A 23 2.76 -11.06 -1.51
C ALA A 23 3.10 -9.80 -0.69
N VAL A 24 2.11 -9.02 -0.26
CA VAL A 24 2.34 -7.79 0.52
C VAL A 24 2.13 -7.94 2.02
N ALA A 25 1.45 -9.01 2.45
CA ALA A 25 1.26 -9.30 3.87
C ALA A 25 2.60 -9.59 4.53
N ARG A 26 2.85 -8.93 5.66
CA ARG A 26 4.07 -9.16 6.46
C ARG A 26 4.09 -10.55 7.08
N ASP A 27 2.91 -11.01 7.48
CA ASP A 27 2.68 -12.27 8.20
C ASP A 27 1.23 -12.73 7.98
N ASN A 28 0.90 -13.90 8.54
CA ASN A 28 -0.42 -14.50 8.41
C ASN A 28 -1.53 -13.67 9.07
N GLN A 29 -1.22 -12.92 10.14
CA GLN A 29 -2.20 -12.07 10.81
C GLN A 29 -2.57 -10.88 9.92
N ALA A 30 -1.58 -10.23 9.30
CA ALA A 30 -1.80 -9.15 8.35
C ALA A 30 -2.58 -9.65 7.11
N LEU A 31 -2.31 -10.85 6.63
CA LEU A 31 -3.06 -11.46 5.52
C LEU A 31 -4.53 -11.67 5.89
N GLU A 32 -4.80 -12.17 7.10
CA GLU A 32 -6.16 -12.39 7.57
C GLU A 32 -6.93 -11.07 7.71
N ILE A 33 -6.27 -10.03 8.23
CA ILE A 33 -6.81 -8.68 8.24
C ILE A 33 -7.19 -8.27 6.82
N PHE A 34 -6.27 -8.36 5.84
CA PHE A 34 -6.55 -8.00 4.44
C PHE A 34 -7.74 -8.74 3.83
N ARG A 35 -8.00 -9.98 4.24
CA ARG A 35 -9.18 -10.75 3.79
C ARG A 35 -10.46 -10.24 4.40
N GLN A 36 -10.44 -9.86 5.68
CA GLN A 36 -11.60 -9.34 6.39
C GLN A 36 -12.01 -7.94 5.90
N ILE A 37 -11.06 -7.04 5.66
CA ILE A 37 -11.35 -5.70 5.12
C ILE A 37 -11.71 -5.70 3.63
N GLN A 38 -11.57 -6.84 2.94
CA GLN A 38 -11.94 -7.03 1.53
C GLN A 38 -11.45 -5.93 0.58
N VAL A 39 -10.25 -5.39 0.82
CA VAL A 39 -9.67 -4.31 0.01
C VAL A 39 -9.59 -4.75 -1.44
N ARG A 40 -10.25 -4.01 -2.34
CA ARG A 40 -10.30 -4.33 -3.78
C ARG A 40 -9.32 -3.51 -4.60
N SER A 41 -8.95 -2.33 -4.13
CA SER A 41 -8.04 -1.44 -4.82
C SER A 41 -7.17 -0.70 -3.81
N TYR A 42 -6.04 -0.15 -4.25
CA TYR A 42 -5.18 0.65 -3.40
C TYR A 42 -4.66 1.85 -4.16
N MET A 43 -4.64 3.01 -3.52
CA MET A 43 -3.91 4.17 -3.98
C MET A 43 -2.95 4.62 -2.89
N GLY A 44 -1.68 4.77 -3.25
CA GLY A 44 -0.67 5.36 -2.38
C GLY A 44 -0.24 6.71 -2.93
N VAL A 45 -0.12 7.70 -2.08
CA VAL A 45 0.45 9.01 -2.40
C VAL A 45 1.58 9.33 -1.42
N PRO A 46 2.76 9.76 -1.89
CA PRO A 46 3.84 10.17 -0.99
C PRO A 46 3.42 11.45 -0.26
N VAL A 47 3.87 11.57 0.99
CA VAL A 47 3.73 12.79 1.78
C VAL A 47 5.08 13.49 1.77
N GLU A 48 5.11 14.66 1.17
CA GLU A 48 6.27 15.53 1.09
C GLU A 48 6.14 16.62 2.16
N ALA A 49 7.20 16.85 2.93
CA ALA A 49 7.36 17.98 3.82
C ALA A 49 8.46 18.91 3.28
N GLU A 50 8.62 20.08 3.91
CA GLU A 50 9.62 21.08 3.51
C GLU A 50 11.04 20.49 3.38
N HIS A 51 11.39 19.54 4.25
CA HIS A 51 12.72 18.90 4.28
C HIS A 51 12.76 17.52 3.62
N GLY A 52 11.76 17.20 2.77
CA GLY A 52 11.70 15.97 1.98
C GLY A 52 10.58 15.01 2.37
N ARG A 53 10.61 13.80 1.82
CA ARG A 53 9.54 12.81 1.95
C ARG A 53 9.52 12.21 3.36
N VAL A 54 8.41 12.41 4.05
CA VAL A 54 8.22 11.92 5.43
C VAL A 54 7.39 10.65 5.50
N GLY A 55 6.71 10.27 4.41
CA GLY A 55 5.92 9.05 4.40
C GLY A 55 5.02 8.89 3.19
N ALA A 56 3.92 8.17 3.39
CA ALA A 56 2.89 7.93 2.39
C ALA A 56 1.52 7.78 3.04
N ILE A 57 0.47 8.24 2.35
CA ILE A 57 -0.93 7.98 2.70
C ILE A 57 -1.47 6.90 1.76
N GLY A 58 -2.18 5.93 2.33
CA GLY A 58 -2.84 4.85 1.60
C GLY A 58 -4.35 4.97 1.65
N PHE A 59 -5.01 4.72 0.52
CA PHE A 59 -6.47 4.59 0.38
C PHE A 59 -6.78 3.18 -0.11
N TYR A 60 -7.81 2.55 0.45
CA TYR A 60 -8.16 1.15 0.21
C TYR A 60 -9.67 0.91 0.23
#